data_AF-A0A1S2LW24-F1
#
_entry.id   AF-A0A1S2LW24-F1
#
_cell.length_a   1.000
_cell.length_b   1.000
_cell.length_c   1.000
_cell.angle_alpha   90.00
_cell.angle_beta   90.00
_cell.angle_gamma   90.00
#
_symmetry.space_group_name_H-M   'P 1'
#
loop_
_entity.id
_entity.type
_entity.pdbx_description
1 polymer ?
#
loop_
_entity_poly.entity_id
_entity_poly.type
_entity_poly.pdbx_seq_one_letter_code
_entity_poly.pdbx_strand_id
1 'polypeptide(L)'
;MEILNLSIIGFFVVFLGTLFLFGELLVKAKGIFAIIGIGIMATYFSFHITPGSGIGLWVALLYIFGISLIVFDGKFVSDGTLAFLGILLMIIGIALPTPNIIYGFLAAMALLLGTGASILFIKVFPSRNLWTKLTLNDQLTGELGYNSLNQSYKNLVGKRGLTKTAFRPIGTIEVEGSFYSAISDSQWLAPNTAIIVVSVDGTRIVVKKIDGKSKNE
;
A
#
# COMPACT_ATOMS: atom_id res chain seq x y z
N MET A 1 16.72 15.88 -39.20
CA MET A 1 17.23 15.38 -37.89
C MET A 1 17.97 16.49 -37.14
N GLU A 2 17.48 17.73 -37.14
CA GLU A 2 18.02 18.84 -36.29
C GLU A 2 17.05 19.24 -35.16
N ILE A 3 15.81 18.73 -35.25
CA ILE A 3 14.70 19.02 -34.35
C ILE A 3 15.01 18.60 -32.90
N LEU A 4 15.82 17.56 -32.69
CA LEU A 4 16.23 17.10 -31.36
C LEU A 4 17.39 17.90 -30.75
N ASN A 5 18.07 18.78 -31.49
CA ASN A 5 19.04 19.72 -30.88
C ASN A 5 18.33 20.81 -30.08
N LEU A 6 17.03 21.00 -30.28
CA LEU A 6 16.24 21.90 -29.47
C LEU A 6 15.99 21.26 -28.10
N SER A 7 16.52 21.89 -27.05
CA SER A 7 16.41 21.44 -25.65
C SER A 7 14.96 21.16 -25.21
N ILE A 8 14.00 21.86 -25.80
CA ILE A 8 12.57 21.66 -25.57
C ILE A 8 12.09 20.29 -26.08
N ILE A 9 12.56 19.85 -27.25
CA ILE A 9 12.11 18.58 -27.81
C ILE A 9 12.78 17.43 -27.07
N GLY A 10 14.07 17.57 -26.75
CA GLY A 10 14.77 16.67 -25.81
C GLY A 10 14.03 16.50 -24.49
N PHE A 11 13.60 17.62 -23.90
CA PHE A 11 12.79 17.62 -22.69
C PHE A 11 11.52 16.77 -22.85
N PHE A 12 10.72 17.00 -23.90
CA PHE A 12 9.48 16.23 -24.09
C PHE A 12 9.74 14.74 -24.34
N VAL A 13 10.79 14.40 -25.09
CA VAL A 13 11.17 13.01 -25.35
C VAL A 13 11.56 12.30 -24.05
N VAL A 14 12.42 12.91 -23.24
CA VAL A 14 12.84 12.35 -21.95
C VAL A 14 11.65 12.28 -20.99
N PHE A 15 10.81 13.31 -20.94
CA PHE A 15 9.63 13.37 -20.09
C PHE A 15 8.66 12.24 -20.43
N LEU A 16 8.29 12.09 -21.71
CA LEU A 16 7.32 11.09 -22.14
C LEU A 16 7.86 9.67 -22.01
N GLY A 17 9.13 9.45 -22.37
CA GLY A 17 9.77 8.13 -22.20
C GLY A 17 9.87 7.73 -20.73
N THR A 18 10.25 8.65 -19.84
CA THR A 18 10.33 8.39 -18.40
C THR A 18 8.95 8.15 -17.81
N LEU A 19 7.96 8.95 -18.21
CA LEU A 19 6.57 8.82 -17.77
C LEU A 19 6.00 7.43 -18.06
N PHE A 20 6.23 6.89 -19.26
CA PHE A 20 5.79 5.53 -19.58
C PHE A 20 6.63 4.45 -18.87
N LEU A 21 7.95 4.60 -18.78
CA LEU A 21 8.80 3.64 -18.07
C LEU A 21 8.41 3.51 -16.60
N PHE A 22 8.35 4.63 -15.87
CA PHE A 22 7.92 4.64 -14.48
C PHE A 22 6.44 4.29 -14.33
N GLY A 23 5.62 4.63 -15.32
CA GLY A 23 4.23 4.19 -15.39
C GLY A 23 4.09 2.68 -15.32
N GLU A 24 4.84 1.92 -16.11
CA GLU A 24 4.86 0.44 -16.01
C GLU A 24 5.39 -0.06 -14.66
N LEU A 25 6.34 0.66 -14.05
CA LEU A 25 6.83 0.28 -12.72
C LEU A 25 5.72 0.40 -11.68
N LEU A 26 4.96 1.49 -11.72
CA LEU A 26 3.91 1.79 -10.74
C LEU A 26 2.60 1.01 -10.99
N VAL A 27 2.32 0.62 -12.24
CA VAL A 27 1.02 0.09 -12.67
C VAL A 27 1.18 -1.19 -13.47
N LYS A 28 0.21 -2.11 -13.35
CA LYS A 28 0.16 -3.34 -14.16
C LYS A 28 -0.38 -3.09 -15.58
N ALA A 29 0.38 -2.40 -16.44
CA ALA A 29 0.01 -2.11 -17.82
C ALA A 29 0.40 -3.22 -18.83
N LYS A 30 0.67 -4.45 -18.34
CA LYS A 30 1.02 -5.64 -19.14
C LYS A 30 2.25 -5.43 -20.04
N GLY A 31 3.17 -4.54 -19.66
CA GLY A 31 4.40 -4.25 -20.41
C GLY A 31 4.24 -3.24 -21.55
N ILE A 32 3.03 -2.76 -21.84
CA ILE A 32 2.79 -1.84 -22.96
C ILE A 32 3.52 -0.51 -22.74
N PHE A 33 3.45 0.03 -21.52
CA PHE A 33 4.14 1.28 -21.19
C PHE A 33 5.66 1.11 -21.21
N ALA A 34 6.18 -0.05 -20.81
CA ALA A 34 7.61 -0.33 -20.94
C ALA A 34 8.07 -0.33 -22.40
N ILE A 35 7.35 -0.98 -23.31
CA ILE A 35 7.72 -1.03 -24.74
C ILE A 35 7.74 0.38 -25.35
N ILE A 36 6.70 1.17 -25.08
CA ILE A 36 6.61 2.56 -25.55
C ILE A 36 7.74 3.42 -24.96
N GLY A 37 7.94 3.33 -23.65
CA GLY A 37 8.98 4.08 -22.95
C GLY A 37 10.39 3.73 -23.41
N ILE A 38 10.68 2.44 -23.61
CA ILE A 38 11.95 1.96 -24.16
C ILE A 38 12.14 2.48 -25.59
N GLY A 39 11.11 2.42 -26.44
CA GLY A 39 11.21 2.93 -27.82
C GLY A 39 11.54 4.43 -27.89
N ILE A 40 10.89 5.24 -27.04
CA ILE A 40 11.14 6.67 -26.94
C ILE A 40 12.56 6.94 -26.43
N MET A 41 12.99 6.24 -25.37
CA MET A 41 14.34 6.39 -24.81
C MET A 41 15.43 5.89 -25.75
N ALA A 42 15.19 4.80 -26.48
CA ALA A 42 16.09 4.33 -27.51
C ALA A 42 16.30 5.42 -28.57
N THR A 43 15.22 6.09 -28.99
CA THR A 43 15.31 7.22 -29.93
C THR A 43 16.15 8.37 -29.36
N TYR A 44 15.99 8.70 -28.07
CA TYR A 44 16.80 9.71 -27.39
C TYR A 44 18.30 9.37 -27.40
N PHE A 45 18.64 8.14 -26.98
CA PHE A 45 20.02 7.68 -26.94
C PHE A 45 20.63 7.55 -28.33
N SER A 46 19.89 7.03 -29.32
CA SER A 46 20.37 6.96 -30.71
C SER A 46 20.71 8.32 -31.30
N PHE A 47 20.05 9.40 -30.85
CA PHE A 47 20.35 10.76 -31.31
C PHE A 47 21.55 11.38 -30.60
N HIS A 48 21.68 11.19 -29.29
CA HIS A 48 22.73 11.84 -28.48
C HIS A 48 24.03 11.03 -28.37
N ILE A 49 23.98 9.74 -28.64
CA ILE A 49 25.18 8.90 -28.70
C ILE A 49 25.86 9.15 -30.05
N THR A 50 26.94 9.94 -30.02
CA THR A 50 27.82 10.08 -31.19
C THR A 50 28.58 8.78 -31.43
N PRO A 51 28.42 8.13 -32.60
CA PRO A 51 29.17 6.92 -32.95
C PRO A 51 30.68 7.18 -32.92
N GLY A 52 31.45 6.29 -32.29
CA GLY A 52 32.93 6.37 -32.24
C GLY A 52 33.53 7.06 -31.00
N SER A 53 32.71 7.70 -30.15
CA SER A 53 33.19 8.35 -28.92
C SER A 53 33.62 7.40 -27.79
N GLY A 54 33.34 6.09 -27.92
CA GLY A 54 33.56 5.07 -26.88
C GLY A 54 32.62 5.20 -25.68
N ILE A 55 32.28 6.43 -25.29
CA ILE A 55 31.52 6.80 -24.08
C ILE A 55 30.01 6.56 -24.25
N GLY A 56 29.46 6.74 -25.46
CA GLY A 56 28.00 6.74 -25.65
C GLY A 56 27.29 5.44 -25.25
N LEU A 57 27.86 4.27 -25.58
CA LEU A 57 27.28 2.98 -25.18
C LEU A 57 27.32 2.76 -23.66
N TRP A 58 28.40 3.19 -22.99
CA TRP A 58 28.52 3.08 -21.53
C TRP A 58 27.44 3.88 -20.81
N VAL A 59 27.12 5.05 -21.33
CA VAL A 59 26.12 5.95 -20.76
C VAL A 59 24.71 5.35 -20.87
N ALA A 60 24.37 4.70 -21.99
CA ALA A 60 23.11 3.95 -22.12
C ALA A 60 23.05 2.75 -21.17
N LEU A 61 24.15 1.99 -21.04
CA LEU A 61 24.23 0.89 -20.07
C LEU A 61 24.07 1.38 -18.63
N LEU A 62 24.65 2.54 -18.30
CA LEU A 62 24.53 3.17 -16.99
C LEU A 62 23.08 3.57 -16.69
N TYR A 63 22.34 4.07 -17.68
CA TYR A 63 20.91 4.34 -17.55
C TYR A 63 20.09 3.06 -17.29
N ILE A 64 20.34 1.99 -18.05
CA ILE A 64 19.68 0.68 -17.86
C ILE A 64 20.01 0.08 -16.49
N PHE A 65 21.26 0.23 -16.04
CA PHE A 65 21.69 -0.19 -14.72
C PHE A 65 20.97 0.60 -13.62
N GLY A 66 20.80 1.91 -13.80
CA GLY A 66 20.02 2.75 -12.90
C GLY A 66 18.56 2.28 -12.76
N ILE A 67 17.88 1.97 -13.87
CA ILE A 67 16.53 1.37 -13.85
C ILE A 67 16.54 0.03 -13.11
N SER A 68 17.54 -0.82 -13.36
CA SER A 68 17.64 -2.13 -12.72
C SER A 68 17.80 -2.02 -11.20
N LEU A 69 18.56 -1.03 -10.72
CA LEU A 69 18.68 -0.76 -9.28
C LEU A 69 17.35 -0.33 -8.66
N ILE A 70 16.57 0.52 -9.34
CA ILE A 70 15.23 0.92 -8.87
C ILE A 70 14.30 -0.29 -8.79
N VAL A 71 14.31 -1.16 -9.81
CA VAL A 71 13.50 -2.39 -9.82
C VAL A 71 13.94 -3.37 -8.73
N PHE A 72 15.24 -3.47 -8.49
CA PHE A 72 15.80 -4.32 -7.44
C PHE A 72 15.44 -3.80 -6.05
N ASP A 73 15.58 -2.49 -5.81
CA ASP A 73 15.20 -1.83 -4.56
C ASP A 73 13.73 -2.13 -4.24
N GLY A 74 12.82 -1.87 -5.18
CA GLY A 74 11.39 -2.11 -4.99
C GLY A 74 10.98 -3.58 -4.82
N LYS A 75 11.86 -4.56 -5.09
CA LYS A 75 11.56 -5.99 -4.90
C LYS A 75 12.20 -6.59 -3.65
N PHE A 76 13.42 -6.18 -3.32
CA PHE A 76 14.24 -6.85 -2.31
C PHE A 76 14.52 -5.98 -1.08
N VAL A 77 14.84 -4.70 -1.27
CA VAL A 77 15.32 -3.81 -0.21
C VAL A 77 14.17 -3.00 0.40
N SER A 78 13.38 -2.34 -0.45
CA SER A 78 12.23 -1.50 -0.09
C SER A 78 12.55 -0.30 0.83
N ASP A 79 13.81 0.12 0.92
CA ASP A 79 14.30 1.24 1.74
C ASP A 79 14.46 2.54 0.93
N GLY A 80 14.49 2.47 -0.41
CA GLY A 80 14.62 3.64 -1.28
C GLY A 80 16.05 4.12 -1.51
N THR A 81 17.04 3.58 -0.79
CA THR A 81 18.45 3.95 -0.94
C THR A 81 19.00 3.55 -2.31
N LEU A 82 18.73 2.33 -2.78
CA LEU A 82 19.14 1.91 -4.13
C LEU A 82 18.32 2.61 -5.22
N ALA A 83 17.05 2.93 -4.95
CA ALA A 83 16.22 3.68 -5.89
C ALA A 83 16.76 5.10 -6.09
N PHE A 84 17.19 5.78 -5.02
CA PHE A 84 17.82 7.08 -5.10
C PHE A 84 19.12 7.06 -5.91
N LEU A 85 20.00 6.08 -5.64
CA LEU A 85 21.22 5.89 -6.42
C LEU A 85 20.90 5.60 -7.90
N GLY A 86 19.89 4.79 -8.16
CA GLY A 86 19.41 4.50 -9.52
C GLY A 86 18.96 5.74 -10.27
N ILE A 87 18.19 6.64 -9.63
CA ILE A 87 17.77 7.92 -10.22
C ILE A 87 18.99 8.80 -10.53
N LEU A 88 19.97 8.87 -9.62
CA LEU A 88 21.19 9.65 -9.85
C LEU A 88 21.98 9.13 -11.06
N LEU A 89 22.13 7.82 -11.17
CA LEU A 89 22.73 7.17 -12.34
C LEU A 89 21.95 7.49 -13.62
N MET A 90 20.62 7.40 -13.59
CA MET A 90 19.81 7.74 -14.76
C MET A 90 19.99 9.21 -15.19
N ILE A 91 20.07 10.15 -14.24
CA ILE A 91 20.33 11.58 -14.53
C ILE A 91 21.69 11.75 -15.22
N ILE A 92 22.73 11.11 -14.70
CA ILE A 92 24.07 11.13 -15.32
C ILE A 92 24.00 10.52 -16.73
N GLY A 93 23.27 9.41 -16.88
CA GLY A 93 23.02 8.72 -18.14
C GLY A 93 22.38 9.61 -19.21
N ILE A 94 21.42 10.45 -18.85
CA ILE A 94 20.76 11.31 -19.83
C ILE A 94 21.46 12.65 -20.04
N ALA A 95 22.20 13.16 -19.05
CA ALA A 95 22.81 14.49 -19.10
C ALA A 95 24.19 14.51 -19.76
N LEU A 96 25.02 13.48 -19.54
CA LEU A 96 26.38 13.41 -20.10
C LEU A 96 26.46 13.43 -21.65
N PRO A 97 25.60 12.75 -22.41
CA PRO A 97 25.71 12.70 -23.87
C PRO A 97 25.14 13.96 -24.54
N THR A 98 24.67 14.94 -23.77
CA THR A 98 24.02 16.13 -24.31
C THR A 98 25.03 17.18 -24.74
N PRO A 99 24.72 18.00 -25.77
CA PRO A 99 25.68 18.95 -26.32
C PRO A 99 25.99 20.13 -25.38
N ASN A 100 25.09 20.44 -24.44
CA ASN A 100 25.20 21.61 -23.56
C ASN A 100 24.69 21.30 -22.15
N ILE A 101 25.29 21.94 -21.13
CA ILE A 101 24.88 21.79 -19.72
C ILE A 101 23.40 22.16 -19.52
N ILE A 102 22.91 23.20 -20.20
CA ILE A 102 21.50 23.61 -20.16
C ILE A 102 20.61 22.46 -20.64
N TYR A 103 20.97 21.81 -21.74
CA TYR A 103 20.21 20.68 -22.27
C TYR A 103 20.19 19.52 -21.27
N GLY A 104 21.35 19.17 -20.70
CA GLY A 104 21.44 18.13 -19.67
C GLY A 104 20.60 18.44 -18.42
N PHE A 105 20.55 19.71 -18.00
CA PHE A 105 19.69 20.15 -16.90
C PHE A 105 18.21 20.02 -17.23
N LEU A 106 17.78 20.42 -18.43
CA LEU A 106 16.40 20.22 -18.88
C LEU A 106 16.04 18.73 -18.96
N ALA A 107 16.95 17.88 -19.45
CA ALA A 107 16.75 16.43 -19.49
C ALA A 107 16.57 15.85 -18.07
N ALA A 108 17.41 16.26 -17.12
CA ALA A 108 17.26 15.86 -15.71
C ALA A 108 15.92 16.29 -15.12
N MET A 109 15.49 17.53 -15.39
CA MET A 109 14.18 18.03 -14.97
C MET A 109 13.03 17.23 -15.61
N ALA A 110 13.14 16.90 -16.90
CA ALA A 110 12.18 16.08 -17.62
C ALA A 110 12.05 14.68 -17.01
N LEU A 111 13.17 14.08 -16.57
CA LEU A 111 13.16 12.80 -15.87
C LEU A 111 12.41 12.91 -14.54
N LEU A 112 12.74 13.90 -13.71
CA LEU A 112 12.07 14.08 -12.40
C LEU A 112 10.56 14.35 -12.57
N LEU A 113 10.19 15.21 -13.50
CA LEU A 113 8.80 15.52 -13.81
C LEU A 113 8.07 14.32 -14.42
N GLY A 114 8.72 13.55 -15.31
CA GLY A 114 8.16 12.34 -15.91
C GLY A 114 7.89 11.27 -14.85
N THR A 115 8.85 11.07 -13.94
CA THR A 115 8.69 10.19 -12.78
C THR A 115 7.53 10.65 -11.89
N GLY A 116 7.45 11.94 -11.55
CA GLY A 116 6.35 12.48 -10.74
C GLY A 116 4.99 12.37 -11.43
N ALA A 117 4.91 12.68 -12.73
CA ALA A 117 3.70 12.60 -13.52
C ALA A 117 3.21 11.15 -13.71
N SER A 118 4.12 10.16 -13.70
CA SER A 118 3.75 8.74 -13.77
C SER A 118 2.86 8.27 -12.61
N ILE A 119 2.89 8.98 -11.46
CA ILE A 119 2.00 8.73 -10.31
C ILE A 119 0.53 8.88 -10.71
N LEU A 120 0.21 9.73 -11.68
CA LEU A 120 -1.17 9.91 -12.17
C LEU A 120 -1.76 8.60 -12.73
N PHE A 121 -0.93 7.69 -13.25
CA PHE A 121 -1.41 6.41 -13.75
C PHE A 121 -1.96 5.50 -12.67
N ILE A 122 -1.51 5.64 -11.42
CA ILE A 122 -2.05 4.88 -10.27
C ILE A 122 -3.55 5.17 -10.08
N LYS A 123 -4.01 6.38 -10.45
CA LYS A 123 -5.42 6.75 -10.35
C LYS A 123 -6.31 6.09 -11.41
N VAL A 124 -5.72 5.70 -12.55
CA VAL A 124 -6.46 5.20 -13.72
C VAL A 124 -6.39 3.68 -13.84
N PHE A 125 -5.27 3.08 -13.43
CA PHE A 125 -4.98 1.68 -13.64
C PHE A 125 -4.65 0.94 -12.33
N PRO A 126 -4.77 -0.40 -12.29
CA PRO A 126 -4.45 -1.18 -11.10
C PRO A 126 -2.97 -1.03 -10.71
N SER A 127 -2.74 -0.58 -9.49
CA SER A 127 -1.40 -0.37 -8.94
C SER A 127 -0.62 -1.68 -8.85
N ARG A 128 0.70 -1.57 -8.99
CA ARG A 128 1.63 -2.67 -8.76
C ARG A 128 2.05 -2.67 -7.30
N ASN A 129 1.93 -3.82 -6.66
CA ASN A 129 2.35 -4.08 -5.29
C ASN A 129 3.89 -4.16 -5.18
N LEU A 130 4.59 -3.08 -5.53
CA LEU A 130 6.04 -2.97 -5.30
C LEU A 130 6.36 -2.53 -3.86
N TRP A 131 5.44 -1.83 -3.20
CA TRP A 131 5.68 -1.20 -1.89
C TRP A 131 4.90 -1.84 -0.73
N THR A 132 4.39 -3.07 -0.91
CA THR A 132 3.54 -3.76 0.08
C THR A 132 4.22 -4.05 1.41
N LYS A 133 5.54 -3.85 1.53
CA LYS A 133 6.30 -4.04 2.78
C LYS A 133 6.46 -2.75 3.60
N LEU A 134 6.19 -1.57 3.06
CA LEU A 134 6.32 -0.31 3.81
C LEU A 134 5.08 0.06 4.62
N THR A 135 3.92 -0.44 4.23
CA THR A 135 2.77 -0.50 5.12
C THR A 135 2.76 -1.86 5.77
N LEU A 136 2.94 -1.90 7.09
CA LEU A 136 2.27 -2.89 7.92
C LEU A 136 0.76 -2.63 7.73
N ASN A 137 0.24 -3.05 6.58
CA ASN A 137 -1.18 -3.00 6.25
C ASN A 137 -1.88 -4.25 6.80
N ASP A 138 -1.30 -4.87 7.84
CA ASP A 138 -2.09 -5.51 8.87
C ASP A 138 -2.77 -4.39 9.69
N GLN A 139 -3.63 -3.61 9.03
CA GLN A 139 -4.88 -3.38 9.72
C GLN A 139 -5.39 -4.79 9.99
N LEU A 140 -5.45 -5.15 11.27
CA LEU A 140 -6.24 -6.26 11.78
C LEU A 140 -7.71 -6.05 11.36
N THR A 141 -7.96 -6.07 10.05
CA THR A 141 -9.28 -6.15 9.47
C THR A 141 -9.65 -7.59 9.75
N GLY A 142 -10.52 -7.76 10.73
CA GLY A 142 -10.90 -9.03 11.35
C GLY A 142 -11.64 -10.00 10.42
N GLU A 143 -11.14 -10.22 9.21
CA GLU A 143 -11.75 -11.08 8.19
C GLU A 143 -11.11 -12.47 8.09
N LEU A 144 -10.03 -12.77 8.82
CA LEU A 144 -9.40 -14.11 8.81
C LEU A 144 -9.44 -14.87 10.15
N GLY A 145 -10.32 -14.49 11.09
CA GLY A 145 -10.53 -15.35 12.26
C GLY A 145 -11.37 -14.78 13.42
N TYR A 146 -11.74 -13.51 13.38
CA TYR A 146 -12.48 -12.89 14.50
C TYR A 146 -14.01 -12.89 14.32
N ASN A 147 -14.51 -13.00 13.08
CA ASN A 147 -15.94 -12.95 12.80
C ASN A 147 -16.72 -14.20 13.21
N SER A 148 -16.07 -15.37 13.31
CA SER A 148 -16.73 -16.63 13.68
C SER A 148 -17.24 -16.62 15.12
N LEU A 149 -16.52 -15.96 16.04
CA LEU A 149 -16.95 -15.79 17.43
C LEU A 149 -18.08 -14.73 17.50
N ASN A 150 -17.90 -13.58 16.85
CA ASN A 150 -18.79 -12.42 16.98
C ASN A 150 -20.24 -12.67 16.52
N GLN A 151 -20.48 -13.47 15.48
CA GLN A 151 -21.84 -13.73 15.01
C GLN A 151 -22.66 -14.58 16.00
N SER A 152 -22.04 -15.56 16.67
CA SER A 152 -22.74 -16.41 17.63
C SER A 152 -23.13 -15.65 18.90
N TYR A 153 -22.26 -14.75 19.38
CA TYR A 153 -22.54 -13.96 20.58
C TYR A 153 -23.64 -12.91 20.38
N LYS A 154 -23.79 -12.32 19.19
CA LYS A 154 -24.88 -11.34 18.92
C LYS A 154 -26.27 -11.92 19.19
N ASN A 155 -26.46 -13.22 18.97
CA ASN A 155 -27.74 -13.89 19.21
C ASN A 155 -28.07 -14.08 20.70
N LEU A 156 -27.12 -13.81 21.61
CA LEU A 156 -27.34 -13.93 23.06
C LEU A 156 -28.02 -12.69 23.64
N VAL A 157 -28.03 -11.54 22.95
CA VAL A 157 -28.66 -10.31 23.44
C VAL A 157 -30.15 -10.55 23.70
N GLY A 158 -30.62 -10.21 24.91
CA GLY A 158 -32.00 -10.44 25.34
C GLY A 158 -32.30 -11.85 25.87
N LYS A 159 -31.36 -12.81 25.77
CA LYS A 159 -31.54 -14.14 26.35
C LYS A 159 -31.36 -14.14 27.87
N ARG A 160 -32.10 -15.03 28.54
CA ARG A 160 -32.06 -15.22 30.00
C ARG A 160 -31.12 -16.37 30.34
N GLY A 161 -30.44 -16.25 31.47
CA GLY A 161 -29.52 -17.27 31.96
C GLY A 161 -29.38 -17.25 33.47
N LEU A 162 -28.46 -18.08 33.97
CA LEU A 162 -28.12 -18.19 35.38
C LEU A 162 -26.62 -17.95 35.57
N THR A 163 -26.24 -17.21 36.61
CA THR A 163 -24.82 -17.14 37.01
C THR A 163 -24.37 -18.48 37.61
N LYS A 164 -23.14 -18.88 37.35
CA LYS A 164 -22.51 -20.09 37.94
C LYS A 164 -21.43 -19.76 38.94
N THR A 165 -20.71 -18.67 38.70
CA THR A 165 -19.74 -18.12 39.64
C THR A 165 -20.22 -16.75 40.14
N ALA A 166 -19.67 -16.29 41.25
CA ALA A 166 -19.97 -14.96 41.78
C ALA A 166 -19.29 -13.90 40.90
N PHE A 167 -20.01 -12.83 40.56
CA PHE A 167 -19.50 -11.77 39.69
C PHE A 167 -18.80 -10.69 40.51
N ARG A 168 -17.49 -10.51 40.29
CA ARG A 168 -16.66 -9.43 40.87
C ARG A 168 -15.56 -8.95 39.91
N PRO A 169 -15.83 -8.09 38.92
CA PRO A 169 -17.09 -7.87 38.19
C PRO A 169 -17.30 -8.90 37.06
N ILE A 170 -16.34 -9.80 36.84
CA ILE A 170 -16.38 -10.86 35.82
C ILE A 170 -16.85 -12.16 36.48
N GLY A 171 -17.64 -12.94 35.76
CA GLY A 171 -18.04 -14.28 36.17
C GLY A 171 -18.55 -15.11 35.00
N THR A 172 -19.01 -16.32 35.29
CA THR A 172 -19.51 -17.28 34.30
C THR A 172 -21.02 -17.35 34.39
N ILE A 173 -21.69 -17.24 33.24
CA ILE A 173 -23.14 -17.49 33.08
C ILE A 173 -23.38 -18.77 32.30
N GLU A 174 -24.54 -19.39 32.51
CA GLU A 174 -25.11 -20.41 31.67
C GLU A 174 -26.32 -19.83 30.93
N VAL A 175 -26.29 -19.89 29.59
CA VAL A 175 -27.39 -19.48 28.70
C VAL A 175 -27.60 -20.60 27.69
N GLU A 176 -28.84 -21.13 27.61
CA GLU A 176 -29.20 -22.23 26.71
C GLU A 176 -28.29 -23.47 26.81
N GLY A 177 -27.85 -23.82 28.02
CA GLY A 177 -26.99 -24.97 28.28
C GLY A 177 -25.51 -24.77 27.90
N SER A 178 -25.12 -23.57 27.46
CA SER A 178 -23.73 -23.21 27.18
C SER A 178 -23.18 -22.22 28.21
N PHE A 179 -21.91 -22.39 28.58
CA PHE A 179 -21.24 -21.54 29.55
C PHE A 179 -20.50 -20.40 28.85
N TYR A 180 -20.71 -19.17 29.33
CA TYR A 180 -20.10 -17.96 28.78
C TYR A 180 -19.47 -17.10 29.88
N SER A 181 -18.39 -16.39 29.55
CA SER A 181 -17.81 -15.37 30.43
C SER A 181 -18.53 -14.05 30.21
N ALA A 182 -18.99 -13.41 31.28
CA ALA A 182 -19.70 -12.15 31.22
C ALA A 182 -19.26 -11.20 32.33
N ILE A 183 -19.60 -9.93 32.15
CA ILE A 183 -19.32 -8.84 33.08
C ILE A 183 -20.66 -8.32 33.59
N SER A 184 -20.78 -8.12 34.91
CA SER A 184 -21.98 -7.50 35.46
C SER A 184 -21.97 -6.00 35.25
N ASP A 185 -23.13 -5.43 34.95
CA ASP A 185 -23.33 -3.98 34.90
C ASP A 185 -23.37 -3.40 36.33
N SER A 186 -22.18 -3.28 36.94
CA SER A 186 -21.92 -2.58 38.20
C SER A 186 -22.53 -3.17 39.48
N GLN A 187 -23.01 -4.42 39.45
CA GLN A 187 -23.59 -5.10 40.62
C GLN A 187 -22.89 -6.41 40.95
N TRP A 188 -22.74 -6.71 42.24
CA TRP A 188 -22.33 -8.03 42.68
C TRP A 188 -23.46 -9.04 42.43
N LEU A 189 -23.17 -10.13 41.71
CA LEU A 189 -24.12 -11.20 41.48
C LEU A 189 -23.65 -12.45 42.22
N ALA A 190 -24.52 -13.02 43.05
CA ALA A 190 -24.28 -14.32 43.66
C ALA A 190 -24.34 -15.43 42.59
N PRO A 191 -23.75 -16.62 42.83
CA PRO A 191 -24.01 -17.80 42.02
C PRO A 191 -25.51 -18.13 41.98
N ASN A 192 -25.96 -18.73 40.88
CA ASN A 192 -27.34 -19.15 40.64
C ASN A 192 -28.38 -18.02 40.60
N THR A 193 -27.96 -16.80 40.21
CA THR A 193 -28.82 -15.63 40.05
C THR A 193 -29.34 -15.54 38.62
N ALA A 194 -30.65 -15.27 38.46
CA ALA A 194 -31.27 -15.04 37.15
C ALA A 194 -30.81 -13.71 36.52
N ILE A 195 -30.30 -13.79 35.30
CA ILE A 195 -29.74 -12.65 34.56
C ILE A 195 -30.29 -12.58 33.14
N ILE A 196 -30.19 -11.39 32.54
CA ILE A 196 -30.46 -11.13 31.13
C ILE A 196 -29.22 -10.49 30.50
N VAL A 197 -28.91 -10.88 29.27
CA VAL A 197 -27.83 -10.27 28.48
C VAL A 197 -28.30 -8.95 27.91
N VAL A 198 -27.63 -7.85 28.28
CA VAL A 198 -27.99 -6.49 27.89
C VAL A 198 -27.25 -6.05 26.63
N SER A 199 -25.95 -6.34 26.55
CA SER A 199 -25.14 -6.01 25.38
C SER A 199 -24.05 -7.05 25.15
N VAL A 200 -23.64 -7.14 23.89
CA VAL A 200 -22.54 -7.99 23.43
C VAL A 200 -21.65 -7.16 22.51
N ASP A 201 -20.48 -6.79 23.00
CA ASP A 201 -19.43 -6.09 22.25
C ASP A 201 -18.39 -7.11 21.80
N GLY A 202 -18.85 -8.08 21.00
CA GLY A 202 -18.05 -9.14 20.40
C GLY A 202 -17.39 -10.13 21.36
N THR A 203 -16.38 -9.68 22.10
CA THR A 203 -15.67 -10.46 23.14
C THR A 203 -16.14 -10.16 24.56
N ARG A 204 -16.98 -9.13 24.73
CA ARG A 204 -17.52 -8.72 26.02
C ARG A 204 -19.03 -8.93 26.04
N ILE A 205 -19.51 -9.74 26.99
CA ILE A 205 -20.94 -9.93 27.26
C ILE A 205 -21.26 -9.18 28.55
N VAL A 206 -22.24 -8.27 28.51
CA VAL A 206 -22.70 -7.53 29.69
C VAL A 206 -24.05 -8.08 30.14
N VAL A 207 -24.15 -8.41 31.42
CA VAL A 207 -25.35 -9.00 32.02
C VAL A 207 -25.89 -8.17 33.17
N LYS A 208 -27.22 -8.20 33.31
CA LYS A 208 -27.95 -7.53 34.39
C LYS A 208 -28.86 -8.53 35.10
N LYS A 209 -29.03 -8.35 36.40
CA LYS A 209 -29.95 -9.14 37.20
C LYS A 209 -31.40 -8.91 36.75
N ILE A 210 -32.18 -9.99 36.66
CA ILE A 210 -33.62 -9.90 36.48
C ILE A 210 -34.23 -9.74 37.87
N ASP A 211 -34.56 -8.51 38.25
CA ASP A 211 -35.39 -8.28 39.43
C ASP A 211 -36.85 -8.51 39.05
N GLY A 212 -37.50 -9.47 39.70
CA GLY A 212 -38.88 -9.88 39.44
C GLY A 212 -39.96 -8.85 39.81
N LYS A 213 -39.74 -7.55 39.60
CA LYS A 213 -40.80 -6.54 39.69
C LYS A 213 -41.32 -6.22 38.30
N SER A 214 -42.39 -6.92 37.94
CA SER A 214 -43.42 -6.44 37.03
C SER A 214 -43.79 -5.01 37.43
N LYS A 215 -43.36 -4.03 36.64
CA LYS A 215 -43.96 -2.69 36.64
C LYS A 215 -45.19 -2.81 35.73
N ASN A 216 -46.33 -3.14 36.34
CA ASN A 216 -47.62 -2.72 35.81
C ASN A 216 -47.69 -1.21 36.03
N GLU A 217 -47.71 -0.45 34.94
CA GLU A 217 -48.46 0.79 34.73
C GLU A 217 -48.20 1.30 33.32
#